data_AF-A0A553NLP3-F1
#
_entry.id   AF-A0A553NLP3-F1
#
_cell.length_a   1.000
_cell.length_b   1.000
_cell.length_c   1.000
_cell.angle_alpha   90.00
_cell.angle_beta   90.00
_cell.angle_gamma   90.00
#
_symmetry.space_group_name_H-M   'P 1'
#
loop_
_entity.id
_entity.type
_entity.pdbx_description
1 polymer ?
#
loop_
_entity_poly.entity_id
_entity_poly.type
_entity_poly.pdbx_seq_one_letter_code
_entity_poly.pdbx_strand_id
1 'polypeptide(L)'
;MSHDSPPETKNECVSARRGGREWWLHVGLLCVPLLAVYLHIPPPQLSPPLHSWRNSGHFFTFRGNSIFYKESVGVVGSSDVRPHRYSIFEQASVVEALLVHLGLSGQRLNILSHDYGDTVALELLYR
;
A
#
# COMPACT_ATOMS: atom_id res chain seq x y z
N MET A 1 -72.88 21.69 9.15
CA MET A 1 -71.46 21.45 9.40
C MET A 1 -71.11 20.08 8.86
N SER A 2 -70.31 20.05 7.80
CA SER A 2 -69.89 18.85 7.09
C SER A 2 -68.84 18.09 7.89
N HIS A 3 -69.02 16.79 8.08
CA HIS A 3 -67.93 15.87 8.43
C HIS A 3 -67.56 15.13 7.16
N ASP A 4 -66.51 15.62 6.50
CA ASP A 4 -65.84 14.96 5.38
C ASP A 4 -64.63 14.19 5.93
N SER A 5 -64.55 12.90 5.62
CA SER A 5 -63.41 12.04 5.98
C SER A 5 -62.43 11.99 4.81
N PRO A 6 -61.11 12.11 5.01
CA PRO A 6 -60.17 12.13 3.88
C PRO A 6 -59.92 10.72 3.31
N PRO A 7 -59.66 10.58 2.00
CA PRO A 7 -59.43 9.29 1.35
C PRO A 7 -57.99 8.77 1.51
N GLU A 8 -57.88 7.44 1.54
CA GLU A 8 -56.68 6.61 1.73
C GLU A 8 -55.48 6.92 0.80
N THR A 9 -54.30 6.88 1.43
CA THR A 9 -52.94 6.92 0.88
C THR A 9 -52.55 5.64 0.13
N LYS A 10 -53.09 5.39 -1.07
CA LYS A 10 -52.64 4.26 -1.92
C LYS A 10 -51.64 4.64 -3.02
N ASN A 11 -51.48 5.94 -3.28
CA ASN A 11 -50.70 6.45 -4.41
C ASN A 11 -49.20 6.65 -4.11
N GLU A 12 -48.80 6.75 -2.85
CA GLU A 12 -47.38 6.96 -2.48
C GLU A 12 -46.54 5.66 -2.53
N CYS A 13 -47.12 4.50 -2.21
CA CYS A 13 -46.37 3.23 -2.13
C CYS A 13 -45.92 2.70 -3.50
N VAL A 14 -46.70 2.96 -4.57
CA VAL A 14 -46.38 2.50 -5.94
C VAL A 14 -45.33 3.39 -6.60
N SER A 15 -45.33 4.70 -6.30
CA SER A 15 -44.35 5.65 -6.82
C SER A 15 -42.95 5.40 -6.25
N ALA A 16 -42.85 5.09 -4.95
CA ALA A 16 -41.58 4.85 -4.26
C ALA A 16 -40.81 3.61 -4.76
N ARG A 17 -41.49 2.59 -5.31
CA ARG A 17 -40.83 1.40 -5.89
C ARG A 17 -40.33 1.60 -7.32
N ARG A 18 -40.73 2.65 -8.03
CA ARG A 18 -40.37 2.88 -9.44
C ARG A 18 -39.03 3.60 -9.58
N GLY A 19 -38.77 4.59 -8.72
CA GLY A 19 -37.52 5.36 -8.73
C GLY A 19 -36.26 4.54 -8.43
N GLY A 20 -36.37 3.45 -7.66
CA GLY A 20 -35.22 2.59 -7.38
C GLY A 20 -34.74 1.79 -8.60
N ARG A 21 -35.67 1.24 -9.41
CA ARG A 21 -35.32 0.36 -10.53
C ARG A 21 -34.64 1.10 -11.68
N GLU A 22 -35.10 2.31 -11.97
CA GLU A 22 -34.52 3.17 -13.01
C GLU A 22 -33.12 3.64 -12.64
N TRP A 23 -32.87 3.93 -11.36
CA TRP A 23 -31.53 4.25 -10.85
C TRP A 23 -30.54 3.09 -11.00
N TRP A 24 -30.94 1.85 -10.64
CA TRP A 24 -30.09 0.67 -10.84
C TRP A 24 -29.81 0.37 -12.32
N LEU A 25 -30.75 0.70 -13.22
CA LEU A 25 -30.51 0.60 -14.67
C LEU A 25 -29.45 1.58 -15.13
N HIS A 26 -29.46 2.83 -14.66
CA HIS A 26 -28.42 3.82 -14.99
C HIS A 26 -27.05 3.44 -14.39
N VAL A 27 -27.01 2.97 -13.14
CA VAL A 27 -25.77 2.49 -12.50
C VAL A 27 -25.21 1.30 -13.28
N GLY A 28 -26.05 0.32 -13.65
CA GLY A 28 -25.64 -0.81 -14.48
C GLY A 28 -25.15 -0.37 -15.87
N LEU A 29 -25.89 0.52 -16.54
CA LEU A 29 -25.55 1.03 -17.88
C LEU A 29 -24.23 1.81 -17.89
N LEU A 30 -23.81 2.41 -16.78
CA LEU A 30 -22.54 3.12 -16.66
C LEU A 30 -21.40 2.20 -16.16
N CYS A 31 -21.68 1.33 -15.19
CA CYS A 31 -20.69 0.42 -14.61
C CYS A 31 -20.29 -0.72 -15.55
N VAL A 32 -21.21 -1.29 -16.33
CA VAL A 32 -20.92 -2.38 -17.26
C VAL A 32 -19.95 -1.96 -18.37
N PRO A 33 -20.13 -0.85 -19.10
CA PRO A 33 -19.15 -0.42 -20.09
C PRO A 33 -17.84 0.05 -19.45
N LEU A 34 -17.88 0.69 -18.26
CA LEU A 34 -16.64 1.03 -17.54
C LEU A 34 -15.85 -0.22 -17.14
N LEU A 35 -16.53 -1.26 -16.65
CA LEU A 35 -15.92 -2.54 -16.33
C LEU A 35 -15.43 -3.26 -17.59
N ALA A 36 -16.21 -3.21 -18.67
CA ALA A 36 -15.81 -3.77 -19.96
C ALA A 36 -14.57 -3.07 -20.51
N VAL A 37 -14.51 -1.74 -20.44
CA VAL A 37 -13.32 -0.93 -20.79
C VAL A 37 -12.16 -1.30 -19.86
N TYR A 38 -12.37 -1.38 -18.56
CA TYR A 38 -11.32 -1.78 -17.60
C TYR A 38 -10.74 -3.17 -17.91
N LEU A 39 -11.59 -4.13 -18.28
CA LEU A 39 -11.17 -5.48 -18.66
C LEU A 39 -10.61 -5.57 -20.09
N HIS A 40 -10.98 -4.65 -20.99
CA HIS A 40 -10.47 -4.58 -22.37
C HIS A 40 -9.29 -3.63 -22.56
N ILE A 41 -8.89 -2.84 -21.56
CA ILE A 41 -7.64 -2.08 -21.61
C ILE A 41 -6.52 -3.13 -21.57
N PRO A 42 -5.76 -3.31 -22.68
CA PRO A 42 -4.62 -4.21 -22.65
C PRO A 42 -3.66 -3.70 -21.56
N PRO A 43 -3.03 -4.60 -20.80
CA PRO A 43 -2.09 -4.20 -19.76
C PRO A 43 -1.11 -3.18 -20.34
N PRO A 44 -0.93 -2.01 -19.70
CA PRO A 44 -0.10 -0.96 -20.24
C PRO A 44 1.28 -1.54 -20.53
N GLN A 45 1.77 -1.33 -21.75
CA GLN A 45 3.12 -1.69 -22.15
C GLN A 45 4.06 -1.07 -21.10
N LEU A 46 4.95 -1.89 -20.51
CA LEU A 46 5.80 -1.40 -19.45
C LEU A 46 6.65 -0.26 -20.03
N SER A 47 6.86 0.80 -19.25
CA SER A 47 7.78 1.85 -19.69
C SER A 47 9.18 1.26 -19.93
N PRO A 48 10.00 1.82 -20.83
CA PRO A 48 11.35 1.32 -21.08
C PRO A 48 12.20 1.10 -19.80
N PRO A 49 12.13 1.98 -18.77
CA PRO A 49 12.78 1.75 -17.49
C PRO A 49 12.27 0.49 -16.76
N LEU A 50 10.97 0.21 -16.84
CA LEU A 50 10.34 -0.89 -16.13
C LEU A 50 10.56 -2.23 -16.85
N HIS A 51 10.69 -2.23 -18.19
CA HIS A 51 11.21 -3.37 -18.94
C HIS A 51 12.65 -3.69 -18.57
N SER A 52 13.53 -2.70 -18.54
CA SER A 52 14.93 -2.87 -18.12
C SER A 52 15.01 -3.42 -16.69
N TRP A 53 14.21 -2.88 -15.78
CA TRP A 53 14.11 -3.36 -14.40
C TRP A 53 13.61 -4.81 -14.32
N ARG A 54 12.57 -5.18 -15.06
CA ARG A 54 12.04 -6.56 -15.07
C ARG A 54 13.04 -7.54 -15.65
N ASN A 55 13.76 -7.17 -16.71
CA ASN A 55 14.76 -8.01 -17.35
C ASN A 55 16.04 -8.16 -16.49
N SER A 56 16.24 -7.27 -15.51
CA SER A 56 17.38 -7.33 -14.59
C SER A 56 17.20 -8.30 -13.41
N GLY A 57 16.00 -8.86 -13.23
CA GLY A 57 15.73 -9.85 -12.19
C GLY A 57 15.57 -11.27 -12.74
N HIS A 58 15.40 -12.21 -11.82
CA HIS A 58 15.18 -13.61 -12.10
C HIS A 58 13.77 -14.02 -11.66
N PHE A 59 13.27 -15.11 -12.25
CA PHE A 59 12.02 -15.73 -11.83
C PHE A 59 12.32 -17.15 -11.36
N PHE A 60 11.71 -17.57 -10.26
CA PHE A 60 11.68 -18.98 -9.86
C PHE A 60 10.24 -19.44 -9.68
N THR A 61 9.99 -20.71 -9.98
CA THR A 61 8.65 -21.29 -9.82
C THR A 61 8.57 -22.04 -8.50
N PHE A 62 7.61 -21.67 -7.65
CA PHE A 62 7.31 -22.36 -6.40
C PHE A 62 5.83 -22.70 -6.32
N ARG A 63 5.51 -24.00 -6.20
CA ARG A 63 4.13 -24.52 -6.13
C ARG A 63 3.21 -24.03 -7.26
N GLY A 64 3.75 -23.88 -8.47
CA GLY A 64 3.02 -23.38 -9.64
C GLY A 64 2.95 -21.85 -9.76
N ASN A 65 3.51 -21.10 -8.79
CA ASN A 65 3.58 -19.64 -8.84
C ASN A 65 4.96 -19.18 -9.31
N SER A 66 5.01 -18.29 -10.30
CA SER A 66 6.24 -17.63 -10.73
C SER A 66 6.53 -16.44 -9.81
N ILE A 67 7.56 -16.58 -8.97
CA ILE A 67 8.01 -15.55 -8.04
C ILE A 67 9.19 -14.81 -8.68
N PHE A 68 9.02 -13.51 -8.87
CA PHE A 68 10.09 -12.61 -9.29
C PHE A 68 10.99 -12.28 -8.10
N TYR A 69 12.30 -12.39 -8.28
CA TYR A 69 13.29 -11.90 -7.33
C TYR A 69 14.41 -11.20 -8.09
N LYS A 70 14.94 -10.12 -7.53
CA LYS A 70 16.08 -9.41 -8.09
C LYS A 70 17.16 -9.38 -7.03
N GLU A 71 18.32 -9.92 -7.36
CA GLU A 71 19.51 -9.72 -6.55
C GLU A 71 19.95 -8.26 -6.71
N SER A 72 19.82 -7.48 -5.64
CA SER A 72 20.39 -6.13 -5.60
C SER A 72 21.90 -6.28 -5.44
N VAL A 73 22.63 -6.43 -6.56
CA VAL A 73 24.02 -5.97 -6.58
C VAL A 73 23.91 -4.46 -6.39
N GLY A 74 24.37 -3.99 -5.23
CA GLY A 74 24.06 -2.67 -4.67
C GLY A 74 24.07 -1.56 -5.70
N VAL A 75 23.14 -0.61 -5.54
CA VAL A 75 23.00 0.63 -6.32
C VAL A 75 24.36 1.10 -6.86
N VAL A 76 24.63 0.78 -8.13
CA VAL A 76 25.81 1.27 -8.84
C VAL A 76 25.57 2.75 -9.09
N GLY A 77 26.07 3.58 -8.17
CA GLY A 77 25.88 5.02 -8.14
C GLY A 77 26.37 5.70 -6.87
N SER A 78 26.60 4.97 -5.78
CA SER A 78 27.31 5.47 -4.60
C SER A 78 28.70 4.86 -4.54
N SER A 79 29.74 5.69 -4.64
CA SER A 79 31.15 5.32 -4.75
C SER A 79 31.77 4.77 -3.45
N ASP A 80 31.06 3.87 -2.75
CA ASP A 80 31.60 3.10 -1.63
C ASP A 80 30.72 1.89 -1.27
N VAL A 81 30.44 0.98 -2.21
CA VAL A 81 29.82 -0.30 -1.85
C VAL A 81 30.92 -1.23 -1.33
N ARG A 82 31.41 -0.96 -0.12
CA ARG A 82 32.07 -2.01 0.67
C ARG A 82 31.04 -3.11 0.92
N PRO A 83 31.42 -4.41 0.90
CA PRO A 83 30.53 -5.49 1.29
C PRO A 83 30.27 -5.40 2.80
N HIS A 84 29.40 -4.48 3.18
CA HIS A 84 29.06 -4.22 4.57
C HIS A 84 27.77 -4.94 4.90
N ARG A 85 27.85 -5.93 5.77
CA ARG A 85 26.67 -6.66 6.26
C ARG A 85 25.93 -5.76 7.24
N TYR A 86 25.00 -4.95 6.71
CA TYR A 86 24.08 -4.20 7.55
C TYR A 86 23.31 -5.16 8.45
N SER A 87 23.49 -4.98 9.76
CA SER A 87 22.81 -5.74 10.80
C SER A 87 22.13 -4.77 11.76
N ILE A 88 20.95 -5.16 12.25
CA ILE A 88 20.21 -4.40 13.28
C ILE A 88 21.11 -4.20 14.51
N PHE A 89 21.82 -5.25 14.93
CA PHE A 89 22.74 -5.21 16.07
C PHE A 89 23.89 -4.22 15.88
N GLU A 90 24.41 -4.13 14.66
CA GLU A 90 25.47 -3.18 14.33
C GLU A 90 24.95 -1.76 14.38
N GLN A 91 23.78 -1.50 13.77
CA GLN A 91 23.17 -0.17 13.78
C GLN A 91 22.85 0.29 15.21
N ALA A 92 22.34 -0.61 16.06
CA ALA A 92 22.14 -0.32 17.49
C ALA A 92 23.47 0.05 18.18
N SER A 93 24.54 -0.72 17.92
CA SER A 93 25.86 -0.46 18.50
C SER A 93 26.46 0.88 18.04
N VAL A 94 26.23 1.28 16.78
CA VAL A 94 26.65 2.59 16.26
C VAL A 94 25.91 3.73 16.97
N VAL A 95 24.60 3.57 17.18
CA VAL A 95 23.79 4.58 17.90
C VAL A 95 24.23 4.68 19.36
N GLU A 96 24.50 3.56 20.04
CA GLU A 96 25.06 3.57 21.41
C GLU A 96 26.43 4.26 21.47
N ALA A 97 27.32 3.95 20.53
CA ALA A 97 28.63 4.59 20.47
C ALA A 97 28.52 6.10 20.26
N LEU A 98 27.56 6.56 19.45
CA LEU A 98 27.28 7.98 19.27
C LEU A 98 26.75 8.62 20.55
N LEU A 99 25.83 7.96 21.27
CA LEU A 99 25.29 8.45 22.54
C LEU A 99 26.36 8.58 23.62
N VAL A 100 27.30 7.62 23.68
CA VAL A 100 28.47 7.68 24.56
C VAL A 100 29.40 8.82 24.17
N HIS A 101 29.70 8.96 22.87
CA HIS A 101 30.57 10.02 22.38
C HIS A 101 30.00 11.42 22.67
N LEU A 102 28.69 11.58 22.60
CA LEU A 102 27.98 12.83 22.94
C LEU A 102 27.79 13.05 24.45
N GLY A 103 28.18 12.08 25.30
CA GLY A 103 27.99 12.16 26.75
C GLY A 103 26.52 12.08 27.19
N LEU A 104 25.65 11.50 26.34
CA LEU A 104 24.19 11.45 26.56
C LEU A 104 23.73 10.15 27.22
N SER A 105 24.62 9.19 27.48
CA SER A 105 24.29 7.85 27.99
C SER A 105 23.54 7.85 29.33
N GLY A 106 23.63 8.91 30.13
CA GLY A 106 22.93 9.04 31.42
C GLY A 106 21.63 9.85 31.36
N GLN A 107 21.21 10.32 30.19
CA GLN A 107 20.04 11.18 30.03
C GLN A 107 18.82 10.38 29.55
N ARG A 108 17.62 10.84 29.90
CA ARG A 108 16.40 10.33 29.29
C ARG A 108 16.28 10.88 27.88
N LEU A 109 16.29 10.00 26.90
CA LEU A 109 16.23 10.33 25.47
C LEU A 109 14.89 9.85 24.89
N ASN A 110 14.34 10.62 23.96
CA ASN A 110 13.17 10.23 23.19
C ASN A 110 13.65 9.69 21.83
N ILE A 111 13.19 8.51 21.45
CA ILE A 111 13.54 7.89 20.16
C ILE A 111 12.39 8.14 19.19
N LEU A 112 12.72 8.68 18.01
CA LEU A 112 11.81 8.77 16.86
C LEU A 112 12.42 7.96 15.72
N SER A 113 11.69 6.98 15.23
CA SER A 113 12.16 6.04 14.21
C SER A 113 11.19 5.95 13.03
N HIS A 114 11.67 5.39 11.91
CA HIS A 114 10.89 5.13 10.71
C HIS A 114 11.36 3.83 10.05
N ASP A 115 10.42 3.01 9.60
CA ASP A 115 10.65 1.71 8.95
C ASP A 115 11.66 0.84 9.70
N TYR A 116 12.80 0.53 9.06
CA TYR A 116 13.90 -0.25 9.60
C TYR A 116 14.45 0.30 10.92
N GLY A 117 14.35 1.63 11.12
CA GLY A 117 14.71 2.28 12.36
C GLY A 117 13.87 1.81 13.55
N ASP A 118 12.64 1.31 13.34
CA ASP A 118 11.79 0.81 14.43
C ASP A 118 12.37 -0.47 15.03
N THR A 119 12.97 -1.32 14.20
CA THR A 119 13.61 -2.55 14.67
C THR A 119 14.91 -2.25 15.42
N VAL A 120 15.67 -1.24 14.97
CA VAL A 120 16.86 -0.77 15.69
C VAL A 120 16.47 -0.10 17.01
N ALA A 121 15.39 0.69 17.04
CA ALA A 121 14.87 1.31 18.25
C ALA A 121 14.43 0.27 19.29
N LEU A 122 13.74 -0.80 18.87
CA LEU A 122 13.40 -1.92 19.74
C LEU A 122 14.63 -2.62 20.31
N GLU A 123 15.64 -2.86 19.47
CA GLU A 123 16.91 -3.44 19.91
C GLU A 123 17.62 -2.54 20.94
N LEU A 124 17.60 -1.21 20.75
CA LEU A 124 18.14 -0.24 21.71
C LEU A 124 17.35 -0.20 23.03
N LEU A 125 16.02 -0.34 22.98
CA LEU A 125 15.17 -0.38 24.17
C LEU A 125 15.30 -1.67 24.96
N TYR A 126 15.73 -2.75 24.31
CA TYR A 126 15.94 -4.05 24.95
C TYR A 126 17.25 -4.12 25.76
N ARG A 127 18.25 -3.30 25.41
CA ARG A 127 19.56 -3.22 26.07
C ARG A 127 19.53 -2.34 27.30
#